data_AF-A0A3A5M9P1-F1
#
_entry.id   AF-A0A3A5M9P1-F1
#
_cell.length_a   1.000
_cell.length_b   1.000
_cell.length_c   1.000
_cell.angle_alpha   90.00
_cell.angle_beta   90.00
_cell.angle_gamma   90.00
#
_symmetry.space_group_name_H-M   'P 1'
#
loop_
_entity.id
_entity.type
_entity.pdbx_description
1 polymer ?
#
loop_
_entity_poly.entity_id
_entity_poly.type
_entity_poly.pdbx_seq_one_letter_code
_entity_poly.pdbx_strand_id
1 'polypeptide(L)'
;MNTRLSPAEDFPEDLTTLDLPAVEVLNSKIHRELDYEYAHDGEPSLETEIRHEELTEELDRRDKQPESTPLRPDVAEPARRFS
;
A
#
# COMPACT_ATOMS: atom_id res chain seq x y z
N MET A 1 14.23 -1.29 11.58
CA MET A 1 13.04 -0.97 10.77
C MET A 1 11.87 -0.87 11.72
N ASN A 2 11.15 0.26 11.72
CA ASN A 2 9.95 0.41 12.54
C ASN A 2 8.85 -0.51 11.98
N THR A 3 8.26 -1.33 12.83
CA THR A 3 7.22 -2.31 12.45
C THR A 3 5.82 -1.71 12.49
N ARG A 4 5.68 -0.52 13.07
CA ARG A 4 4.47 0.30 13.20
C ARG A 4 4.66 1.63 12.48
N LEU A 5 3.57 2.39 12.35
CA LEU A 5 3.55 3.74 11.80
C LEU A 5 2.85 4.66 12.80
N SER A 6 3.62 5.29 13.67
CA SER A 6 3.11 6.21 14.68
C SER A 6 2.41 7.40 14.03
N PRO A 7 1.38 7.99 14.66
CA PRO A 7 0.72 9.19 14.14
C PRO A 7 1.67 10.38 13.94
N ALA A 8 2.79 10.43 14.66
CA ALA A 8 3.81 11.47 14.51
C ALA A 8 4.82 11.22 13.37
N GLU A 9 4.82 10.03 12.76
CA GLU A 9 5.68 9.72 11.61
C GLU A 9 5.12 10.33 10.32
N ASP A 10 6.02 10.69 9.40
CA ASP A 10 5.65 11.18 8.06
C ASP A 10 4.76 10.16 7.33
N PHE A 11 3.72 10.68 6.69
CA PHE A 11 2.78 9.91 5.90
C PHE A 11 2.71 10.49 4.47
N PRO A 12 2.63 9.66 3.42
CA PRO A 12 2.52 10.14 2.06
C PRO A 12 1.24 10.95 1.85
N GLU A 13 1.36 12.17 1.31
CA GLU A 13 0.19 13.01 0.98
C GLU A 13 -0.66 12.44 -0.17
N ASP A 14 -0.07 11.59 -1.01
CA ASP A 14 -0.74 10.98 -2.16
C ASP A 14 -0.33 9.51 -2.33
N LEU A 15 -1.23 8.60 -1.92
CA LEU A 15 -1.05 7.16 -2.01
C LEU A 15 -1.05 6.63 -3.45
N THR A 16 -1.58 7.39 -4.42
CA THR A 16 -1.61 6.98 -5.83
C THR A 16 -0.22 6.97 -6.47
N THR A 17 0.75 7.66 -5.87
CA THR A 17 2.15 7.67 -6.29
C THR A 17 2.92 6.41 -5.89
N LEU A 18 2.35 5.60 -5.00
CA LEU A 18 2.97 4.39 -4.47
C LEU A 18 2.54 3.14 -5.24
N ASP A 19 3.47 2.20 -5.42
CA ASP A 19 3.13 0.88 -5.93
C ASP A 19 2.29 0.07 -4.91
N LEU A 20 1.60 -0.97 -5.38
CA LEU A 20 0.73 -1.77 -4.51
C LEU A 20 1.47 -2.34 -3.30
N PRO A 21 2.68 -2.93 -3.44
CA PRO A 21 3.43 -3.42 -2.29
C PRO A 21 3.73 -2.35 -1.23
N ALA A 22 4.05 -1.12 -1.63
CA ALA A 22 4.29 -0.04 -0.67
C ALA A 22 3.03 0.33 0.11
N VAL A 23 1.87 0.41 -0.55
CA VAL A 23 0.58 0.68 0.10
C VAL A 23 0.21 -0.46 1.07
N GLU A 24 0.41 -1.72 0.68
CA GLU A 24 0.17 -2.88 1.54
C GLU A 24 1.09 -2.90 2.78
N VAL A 25 2.34 -2.46 2.63
CA VAL A 25 3.28 -2.32 3.76
C VAL A 25 2.82 -1.22 4.71
N LEU A 26 2.37 -0.06 4.20
CA LEU A 26 1.82 1.00 5.02
C LEU A 26 0.57 0.53 5.77
N ASN A 27 -0.33 -0.18 5.09
CA ASN A 27 -1.52 -0.77 5.71
C ASN A 27 -1.16 -1.79 6.81
N SER A 28 -0.16 -2.62 6.56
CA SER A 28 0.32 -3.56 7.58
C SER A 28 0.91 -2.86 8.81
N LYS A 29 1.53 -1.68 8.64
CA LYS A 29 2.09 -0.90 9.74
C LYS A 29 1.01 -0.15 10.51
N ILE A 30 0.01 0.43 9.83
CA ILE A 30 -1.09 1.16 10.48
C ILE A 30 -1.94 0.22 11.34
N HIS A 31 -2.21 -1.00 10.86
CA HIS A 31 -2.91 -2.01 11.66
C HIS A 31 -2.17 -2.35 12.96
N ARG A 32 -0.84 -2.43 12.91
CA ARG A 32 -0.03 -2.68 14.12
C ARG A 32 0.03 -1.47 15.05
N GLU A 33 -0.12 -0.25 14.53
CA GLU A 33 -0.27 0.94 15.37
C GLU A 33 -1.64 0.97 16.03
N LEU A 34 -2.72 0.70 15.30
CA LEU A 34 -4.06 0.55 15.86
C LEU A 34 -4.08 -0.48 16.99
N ASP A 35 -3.56 -1.69 16.75
CA ASP A 35 -3.48 -2.74 17.77
C ASP A 35 -2.69 -2.27 19.01
N TYR A 36 -1.62 -1.50 18.79
CA TYR A 36 -0.81 -0.96 19.87
C TYR A 36 -1.58 0.09 20.68
N GLU A 37 -2.18 1.09 20.03
CA GLU A 37 -2.93 2.18 20.68
C GLU A 37 -4.16 1.64 21.41
N TYR A 38 -4.91 0.71 20.82
CA TYR A 38 -6.01 0.03 21.51
C TYR A 38 -5.54 -0.70 22.77
N ALA A 39 -4.37 -1.36 22.73
CA ALA A 39 -3.86 -2.11 23.87
C ALA A 39 -3.25 -1.23 24.97
N HIS A 40 -2.70 -0.06 24.62
CA HIS A 40 -1.94 0.80 25.55
C HIS A 40 -2.73 2.02 26.02
N ASP A 41 -3.44 2.66 25.10
CA ASP A 41 -4.14 3.93 25.30
C ASP A 41 -5.66 3.74 25.41
N GLY A 42 -6.17 2.58 24.97
CA GLY A 42 -7.58 2.18 25.06
C GLY A 42 -8.43 2.62 23.87
N GLU A 43 -7.92 3.55 23.07
CA GLU A 43 -8.49 4.04 21.82
C GLU A 43 -7.36 4.47 20.86
N PRO A 44 -7.57 4.36 19.54
CA PRO A 44 -6.60 4.82 18.55
C PRO A 44 -6.56 6.33 18.47
N SER A 45 -5.44 6.88 18.01
CA SER A 45 -5.38 8.30 17.70
C SER A 45 -6.20 8.59 16.44
N LEU A 46 -6.83 9.77 16.40
CA LEU A 46 -7.59 10.23 15.23
C LEU A 46 -6.76 10.18 13.93
N GLU A 47 -5.47 10.54 14.02
CA GLU A 47 -4.57 10.51 12.87
C GLU A 47 -4.33 9.08 12.37
N THR A 48 -4.24 8.11 13.29
CA THR A 48 -4.08 6.70 12.96
C THR A 48 -5.34 6.17 12.25
N GLU A 49 -6.52 6.57 12.70
CA GLU A 49 -7.81 6.22 12.07
C GLU A 49 -7.95 6.81 10.67
N ILE A 50 -7.65 8.11 10.50
CA ILE A 50 -7.72 8.78 9.20
C ILE A 50 -6.80 8.08 8.17
N ARG A 51 -5.54 7.83 8.56
CA ARG A 51 -4.57 7.13 7.68
C ARG A 51 -5.01 5.71 7.34
N HIS A 52 -5.66 5.01 8.27
CA HIS A 52 -6.21 3.67 8.03
C HIS A 52 -7.38 3.70 7.03
N GLU A 53 -8.26 4.68 7.15
CA GLU A 53 -9.36 4.89 6.20
C GLU A 53 -8.82 5.20 4.80
N GLU A 54 -7.87 6.13 4.67
CA GLU A 54 -7.23 6.47 3.39
C GLU A 54 -6.58 5.25 2.71
N LEU A 55 -5.83 4.44 3.48
CA LEU A 55 -5.21 3.20 2.97
C LEU A 55 -6.25 2.18 2.53
N THR A 56 -7.35 2.05 3.30
CA THR A 56 -8.45 1.14 2.97
C THR A 56 -9.12 1.57 1.67
N GLU A 57 -9.45 2.86 1.52
CA GLU A 57 -10.06 3.40 0.30
C GLU A 57 -9.16 3.22 -0.94
N GLU A 58 -7.85 3.47 -0.78
CA GLU A 58 -6.86 3.28 -1.84
C GLU A 58 -6.82 1.81 -2.29
N LEU A 59 -6.69 0.86 -1.35
CA LEU A 59 -6.66 -0.58 -1.66
C LEU A 59 -7.98 -1.05 -2.29
N ASP A 60 -9.12 -0.60 -1.75
CA ASP A 60 -10.45 -0.90 -2.29
C ASP A 60 -10.60 -0.45 -3.75
N ARG A 61 -10.09 0.74 -4.08
CA ARG A 61 -10.10 1.26 -5.44
C ARG A 61 -9.19 0.44 -6.36
N ARG A 62 -8.02 -0.03 -5.89
CA ARG A 62 -7.14 -0.92 -6.66
C ARG A 62 -7.77 -2.30 -6.91
N ASP A 63 -8.45 -2.87 -5.92
CA ASP A 63 -9.16 -4.14 -6.08
C ASP A 63 -10.32 -4.03 -7.09
N LYS A 64 -11.03 -2.90 -7.09
CA LYS A 64 -12.12 -2.60 -8.04
C LYS A 64 -11.62 -2.27 -9.44
N GLN A 65 -10.37 -1.83 -9.57
CA GLN A 65 -9.69 -1.60 -10.83
C GLN A 65 -8.67 -2.70 -11.05
N PRO A 66 -9.08 -3.92 -11.47
CA PRO A 66 -8.12 -4.97 -11.79
C PRO A 66 -7.14 -4.36 -12.77
N GLU A 67 -5.87 -4.27 -12.35
CA GLU A 67 -4.83 -3.61 -13.12
C GLU A 67 -4.95 -4.11 -14.56
N SER A 68 -5.23 -3.17 -15.47
CA SER A 68 -4.92 -3.37 -16.87
C SER A 68 -3.42 -3.57 -16.89
N THR A 69 -3.03 -4.84 -16.78
CA THR A 69 -1.65 -5.29 -16.81
C THR A 69 -1.03 -4.54 -17.97
N PRO A 70 0.01 -3.72 -17.79
CA PRO A 70 0.79 -3.31 -18.93
C PRO A 70 1.32 -4.64 -19.44
N LEU A 71 0.74 -5.12 -20.55
CA LEU A 71 1.32 -6.20 -21.33
C LEU A 71 2.77 -5.74 -21.49
N ARG A 72 3.68 -6.41 -20.77
CA ARG A 72 5.09 -6.34 -21.11
C ARG A 72 5.10 -6.56 -22.62
N PRO A 73 5.57 -5.60 -23.44
CA PRO A 73 5.65 -5.86 -24.86
C PRO A 73 6.51 -7.11 -24.96
N ASP A 74 5.86 -8.16 -25.43
CA ASP A 74 6.46 -9.42 -25.81
C ASP A 74 7.77 -9.05 -26.52
N VAL A 75 8.90 -9.43 -25.93
CA VAL A 75 10.19 -9.23 -26.57
C VAL A 75 10.13 -10.12 -27.79
N ALA A 76 9.72 -9.51 -28.90
CA ALA A 76 9.80 -10.06 -30.22
C ALA A 76 11.27 -10.36 -30.48
N GLU A 77 11.67 -11.61 -30.25
CA GLU A 77 12.95 -12.09 -30.78
C GLU A 77 12.72 -12.47 -32.25
N PRO A 78 13.37 -11.80 -33.21
CA PRO A 78 13.15 -12.07 -34.61
C PRO A 78 13.85 -13.37 -35.01
N ALA A 79 13.16 -14.13 -35.88
CA ALA A 79 13.61 -15.36 -36.49
C ALA A 79 15.11 -15.40 -36.84
N ARG A 80 15.78 -16.49 -36.47
CA ARG A 80 16.95 -16.98 -37.20
C ARG A 80 16.67 -18.39 -37.71
N ARG A 81 16.31 -18.45 -39.01
CA ARG A 81 16.53 -19.62 -39.86
C ARG A 81 17.99 -20.05 -39.68
N PHE A 82 18.23 -21.29 -39.27
CA PHE A 82 19.44 -22.00 -39.65
C PHE A 82 19.06 -23.41 -40.12
N SER A 83 19.74 -23.79 -41.20
CA SER A 83 19.45 -24.86 -42.16
C SER A 83 19.40 -26.28 -41.63
#